data_AF-A0A7S2Z8J3-F1
#
_entry.id   AF-A0A7S2Z8J3-F1
#
_cell.length_a   1.000
_cell.length_b   1.000
_cell.length_c   1.000
_cell.angle_alpha   90.00
_cell.angle_beta   90.00
_cell.angle_gamma   90.00
#
_symmetry.space_group_name_H-M   'P 1'
#
loop_
_entity.id
_entity.type
_entity.pdbx_description
1 polymer ?
#
loop_
_entity_poly.entity_id
_entity_poly.type
_entity_poly.pdbx_seq_one_letter_code
_entity_poly.pdbx_strand_id
1 'polypeptide(L)'
;APQMRLKAVGSERERNRTTGEAPGGPIRSGGSRAGVRRSPRSPRRSAFSSLSSLLLLAAAAACLCLFGFAASEAFLAGREQGGKKMKGDGVYDTFVWGQCRLQSLVEPGRLWRGSNARTTLFEVTGSPQEVTEALAHLPAKLDRTLVNKFTKNKMRWKLESHSGGKAVTLLVLTPKWLDKVTFTVAHGGSDGRCVVRAFARSTGFLPVVWPLSWLLNICLFWVPFTDALGEMSWFISNEALKASQLDHTFLETNRPRKNGSSSTTHQSNL
;
A
#
# COMPACT_ATOMS: atom_id res chain seq x y z
N ALA A 1 -6.46 34.52 38.57
CA ALA A 1 -5.80 34.18 39.86
C ALA A 1 -6.82 34.43 40.97
N PRO A 2 -7.01 33.55 41.98
CA PRO A 2 -5.94 32.89 42.76
C PRO A 2 -6.12 31.39 43.09
N GLN A 3 -5.00 30.81 43.60
CA GLN A 3 -4.78 29.62 44.46
C GLN A 3 -5.18 28.20 43.96
N MET A 4 -4.20 27.36 43.61
CA MET A 4 -3.37 26.47 44.46
C MET A 4 -4.12 25.27 45.07
N ARG A 5 -3.76 24.07 44.62
CA ARG A 5 -3.55 22.90 45.49
C ARG A 5 -2.68 21.84 44.81
N LEU A 6 -1.39 21.86 45.15
CA LEU A 6 -0.49 20.72 45.01
C LEU A 6 -0.81 19.74 46.16
N LYS A 7 -0.94 18.45 45.85
CA LYS A 7 -0.84 17.37 46.83
C LYS A 7 0.39 16.55 46.49
N ALA A 8 1.34 16.54 47.42
CA ALA A 8 2.40 15.56 47.55
C ALA A 8 2.18 14.78 48.86
N VAL A 9 2.20 13.45 48.77
CA VAL A 9 2.38 12.45 49.85
C VAL A 9 2.80 11.19 49.08
N GLY A 10 3.84 10.41 49.36
CA GLY A 10 4.74 10.19 50.49
C GLY A 10 5.22 8.74 50.31
N SER A 11 6.53 8.53 50.12
CA SER A 11 7.46 7.93 51.09
C SER A 11 7.43 6.39 51.16
N GLU A 12 8.58 5.84 50.74
CA GLU A 12 9.35 4.74 51.32
C GLU A 12 8.64 3.47 51.83
N ARG A 13 9.05 2.32 51.26
CA ARG A 13 9.59 1.26 52.10
C ARG A 13 10.65 0.42 51.41
N GLU A 14 11.75 0.35 52.12
CA GLU A 14 13.02 -0.32 51.91
C GLU A 14 12.96 -1.79 52.38
N ARG A 15 14.00 -2.57 52.01
CA ARG A 15 14.48 -3.86 52.59
C ARG A 15 13.84 -5.15 52.05
N ASN A 16 14.56 -6.26 51.82
CA ASN A 16 15.98 -6.61 52.01
C ASN A 16 16.22 -8.00 51.39
N ARG A 17 17.49 -8.28 51.01
CA ARG A 17 18.20 -9.58 51.08
C ARG A 17 17.69 -10.73 50.17
N THR A 18 18.50 -11.61 49.57
CA THR A 18 19.84 -12.14 49.92
C THR A 18 20.42 -12.93 48.74
N THR A 19 21.72 -12.74 48.48
CA THR A 19 22.79 -13.72 48.15
C THR A 19 22.53 -15.00 47.33
N GLY A 20 23.43 -15.29 46.39
CA GLY A 20 23.72 -16.67 45.97
C GLY A 20 24.52 -16.83 44.66
N GLU A 21 25.85 -16.74 44.77
CA GLU A 21 26.91 -17.45 44.02
C GLU A 21 26.68 -18.00 42.60
N ALA A 22 27.59 -17.59 41.69
CA ALA A 22 28.01 -18.31 40.48
C ALA A 22 29.13 -19.33 40.82
N PRO A 23 29.87 -19.97 39.88
CA PRO A 23 29.59 -20.48 38.53
C PRO A 23 29.94 -21.99 38.41
N GLY A 24 29.50 -22.68 37.34
CA GLY A 24 29.84 -24.10 37.14
C GLY A 24 29.79 -24.58 35.70
N GLY A 25 30.91 -24.43 34.99
CA GLY A 25 31.51 -25.50 34.16
C GLY A 25 30.89 -25.83 32.78
N PRO A 26 31.73 -25.95 31.73
CA PRO A 26 31.30 -26.35 30.39
C PRO A 26 31.33 -27.89 30.23
N ILE A 27 30.23 -28.49 29.78
CA ILE A 27 30.25 -29.88 29.28
C ILE A 27 30.43 -29.84 27.77
N ARG A 28 31.64 -30.20 27.36
CA ARG A 28 32.01 -30.57 25.98
C ARG A 28 31.62 -32.02 25.71
N SER A 29 31.50 -32.28 24.40
CA SER A 29 31.64 -33.56 23.71
C SER A 29 30.38 -34.41 23.52
N GLY A 30 30.03 -34.56 22.26
CA GLY A 30 28.91 -35.36 21.77
C GLY A 30 28.79 -35.22 20.26
N GLY A 31 29.85 -35.62 19.55
CA GLY A 31 29.85 -35.66 18.09
C GLY A 31 28.80 -36.63 17.56
N SER A 32 27.98 -36.17 16.63
CA SER A 32 27.29 -37.01 15.67
C SER A 32 27.34 -36.34 14.31
N ARG A 33 28.44 -36.60 13.60
CA ARG A 33 28.47 -36.55 12.14
C ARG A 33 27.68 -37.75 11.64
N ALA A 34 26.43 -37.54 11.25
CA ALA A 34 25.69 -38.50 10.45
C ALA A 34 24.74 -37.76 9.50
N GLY A 35 25.00 -37.92 8.20
CA GLY A 35 23.98 -37.77 7.16
C GLY A 35 23.70 -36.36 6.69
N VAL A 36 24.58 -35.81 5.85
CA VAL A 36 24.13 -34.87 4.80
C VAL A 36 23.26 -35.67 3.82
N ARG A 37 21.99 -35.86 4.18
CA ARG A 37 20.95 -36.27 3.25
C ARG A 37 20.82 -35.14 2.24
N ARG A 38 21.35 -35.35 1.03
CA ARG A 38 21.06 -34.49 -0.12
C ARG A 38 19.55 -34.51 -0.33
N SER A 39 18.90 -33.40 0.03
CA SER A 39 17.48 -33.19 -0.28
C SER A 39 17.25 -33.35 -1.78
N PRO A 40 16.14 -33.98 -2.19
CA PRO A 40 15.83 -34.16 -3.60
C PRO A 40 15.71 -32.78 -4.25
N ARG A 41 16.37 -32.65 -5.41
CA ARG A 41 16.26 -31.50 -6.31
C ARG A 41 14.78 -31.13 -6.45
N SER A 42 14.46 -29.88 -6.12
CA SER A 42 13.14 -29.31 -6.32
C SER A 42 12.68 -29.52 -7.76
N PRO A 43 11.37 -29.76 -7.98
CA PRO A 43 10.87 -30.03 -9.30
C PRO A 43 11.06 -28.79 -10.18
N ARG A 44 11.54 -29.00 -11.41
CA ARG A 44 11.47 -28.05 -12.52
C ARG A 44 10.01 -27.69 -12.79
N ARG A 45 9.40 -26.84 -11.96
CA ARG A 45 8.28 -25.99 -12.33
C ARG A 45 8.94 -24.69 -12.80
N SER A 46 8.81 -24.28 -14.06
CA SER A 46 7.88 -23.18 -14.32
C SER A 46 7.65 -22.83 -15.80
N ALA A 47 8.02 -23.67 -16.78
CA ALA A 47 7.80 -23.29 -18.19
C ALA A 47 6.31 -23.20 -18.58
N PHE A 48 5.43 -23.98 -17.95
CA PHE A 48 3.98 -23.90 -18.19
C PHE A 48 3.28 -22.73 -17.49
N SER A 49 3.94 -22.04 -16.56
CA SER A 49 3.35 -20.84 -15.92
C SER A 49 3.47 -19.58 -16.78
N SER A 50 4.41 -19.54 -17.72
CA SER A 50 4.64 -18.35 -18.54
C SER A 50 3.62 -18.22 -19.67
N LEU A 51 3.22 -19.32 -20.31
CA LEU A 51 2.30 -19.28 -21.46
C LEU A 51 0.88 -18.87 -21.04
N SER A 52 0.38 -19.42 -19.92
CA SER A 52 -0.92 -19.04 -19.35
C SER A 52 -0.93 -17.57 -18.91
N SER A 53 0.19 -17.09 -18.34
CA SER A 53 0.35 -15.69 -17.96
C SER A 53 0.39 -14.77 -19.19
N LEU A 54 1.06 -15.18 -20.27
CA LEU A 54 1.11 -14.46 -21.54
C LEU A 54 -0.26 -14.38 -22.22
N LEU A 55 -1.02 -15.48 -22.24
CA LEU A 55 -2.38 -15.52 -22.79
C LEU A 55 -3.34 -14.65 -21.96
N LEU A 56 -3.25 -14.68 -20.63
CA LEU A 56 -4.03 -13.79 -19.77
C LEU A 56 -3.67 -12.32 -20.03
N LEU A 57 -2.38 -12.02 -20.23
CA LEU A 57 -1.90 -10.68 -20.57
C LEU A 57 -2.43 -10.22 -21.94
N ALA A 58 -2.36 -11.08 -22.95
CA ALA A 58 -2.84 -10.79 -24.29
C ALA A 58 -4.35 -10.57 -24.32
N ALA A 59 -5.12 -11.39 -23.60
CA ALA A 59 -6.56 -11.22 -23.45
C ALA A 59 -6.91 -9.92 -22.70
N ALA A 60 -6.17 -9.59 -21.63
CA ALA A 60 -6.34 -8.33 -20.91
C ALA A 60 -6.00 -7.11 -21.79
N ALA A 61 -4.93 -7.18 -22.57
CA ALA A 61 -4.56 -6.16 -23.53
C ALA A 61 -5.63 -5.99 -24.62
N ALA A 62 -6.14 -7.09 -25.19
CA ALA A 62 -7.22 -7.04 -26.18
C ALA A 62 -8.50 -6.43 -25.60
N CYS A 63 -8.89 -6.80 -24.38
CA CYS A 63 -10.04 -6.19 -23.70
C CYS A 63 -9.82 -4.69 -23.46
N LEU A 64 -8.60 -4.28 -23.06
CA LEU A 64 -8.23 -2.87 -22.91
C LEU A 64 -8.33 -2.10 -24.23
N CYS A 65 -7.92 -2.70 -25.35
CA CYS A 65 -8.05 -2.11 -26.68
C CYS A 65 -9.52 -1.91 -27.06
N LEU A 66 -10.35 -2.95 -26.90
CA LEU A 66 -11.76 -2.92 -27.29
C LEU A 66 -12.57 -1.92 -26.44
N PHE A 67 -12.37 -1.90 -25.12
CA PHE A 67 -12.98 -0.91 -24.24
C PHE A 67 -12.42 0.50 -24.48
N GLY A 68 -11.11 0.61 -24.72
CA GLY A 68 -10.42 1.85 -25.11
C GLY A 68 -11.02 2.48 -26.35
N PHE A 69 -11.22 1.67 -27.38
CA PHE A 69 -11.80 2.09 -28.64
C PHE A 69 -13.27 2.52 -28.46
N ALA A 70 -14.10 1.68 -27.84
CA ALA A 70 -15.53 1.98 -27.63
C ALA A 70 -15.77 3.26 -26.81
N ALA A 71 -14.95 3.50 -25.78
CA ALA A 71 -15.07 4.71 -24.97
C ALA A 71 -14.51 5.96 -25.67
N SER A 72 -13.45 5.81 -26.47
CA SER A 72 -12.92 6.91 -27.29
C SER A 72 -13.93 7.33 -28.34
N GLU A 73 -14.57 6.37 -29.02
CA GLU A 73 -15.67 6.62 -29.96
C GLU A 73 -16.85 7.32 -29.27
N ALA A 74 -17.28 6.83 -28.11
CA ALA A 74 -18.36 7.47 -27.34
C ALA A 74 -18.00 8.91 -26.89
N PHE A 75 -16.74 9.15 -26.53
CA PHE A 75 -16.25 10.49 -26.16
C PHE A 75 -16.19 11.43 -27.37
N LEU A 76 -15.69 10.96 -28.51
CA LEU A 76 -15.62 11.73 -29.75
C LEU A 76 -17.02 12.04 -30.29
N ALA A 77 -17.92 11.05 -30.31
CA ALA A 77 -19.32 11.23 -30.69
C ALA A 77 -20.06 12.22 -29.75
N GLY A 78 -19.78 12.18 -28.45
CA GLY A 78 -20.33 13.15 -27.49
C GLY A 78 -19.81 14.58 -27.68
N ARG A 79 -18.61 14.74 -28.27
CA ARG A 79 -17.99 16.04 -28.53
C ARG A 79 -18.53 16.70 -29.81
N GLU A 80 -18.94 15.91 -30.79
CA GLU A 80 -19.57 16.41 -32.04
C GLU A 80 -21.00 16.92 -31.82
N GLN A 81 -21.70 16.49 -30.76
CA GLN A 81 -23.09 16.88 -30.46
C GLN A 81 -23.27 18.28 -29.83
N GLY A 82 -22.28 19.18 -29.95
CA GLY A 82 -22.48 20.63 -29.80
C GLY A 82 -22.94 21.11 -28.41
N GLY A 83 -21.98 21.55 -27.59
CA GLY A 83 -22.13 22.69 -26.67
C GLY A 83 -23.09 22.59 -25.48
N LYS A 84 -23.95 21.56 -25.37
CA LYS A 84 -24.66 21.28 -24.13
C LYS A 84 -23.69 20.57 -23.19
N LYS A 85 -23.42 21.19 -22.03
CA LYS A 85 -22.81 20.53 -20.86
C LYS A 85 -23.64 19.29 -20.56
N MET A 86 -23.31 18.17 -21.20
CA MET A 86 -23.82 16.89 -20.74
C MET A 86 -23.39 16.79 -19.29
N LYS A 87 -24.28 16.27 -18.42
CA LYS A 87 -23.88 15.57 -17.20
C LYS A 87 -23.08 14.31 -17.62
N GLY A 88 -21.99 14.53 -18.35
CA GLY A 88 -21.17 13.54 -19.06
C GLY A 88 -20.13 12.90 -18.15
N ASP A 89 -20.19 13.18 -16.86
CA ASP A 89 -19.39 12.50 -15.84
C ASP A 89 -19.60 10.98 -15.91
N GLY A 90 -20.79 10.49 -16.29
CA GLY A 90 -21.12 9.06 -16.29
C GLY A 90 -20.23 8.17 -17.18
N VAL A 91 -20.25 8.38 -18.49
CA VAL A 91 -19.56 7.48 -19.45
C VAL A 91 -18.04 7.64 -19.37
N TYR A 92 -17.57 8.88 -19.30
CA TYR A 92 -16.15 9.18 -19.21
C TYR A 92 -15.54 8.69 -17.88
N ASP A 93 -16.20 8.92 -16.73
CA ASP A 93 -15.70 8.36 -15.47
C ASP A 93 -15.78 6.85 -15.44
N THR A 94 -16.80 6.24 -16.05
CA THR A 94 -16.88 4.77 -16.17
C THR A 94 -15.69 4.23 -16.93
N PHE A 95 -15.31 4.86 -18.04
CA PHE A 95 -14.13 4.51 -18.80
C PHE A 95 -12.84 4.68 -18.00
N VAL A 96 -12.63 5.86 -17.42
CA VAL A 96 -11.44 6.19 -16.61
C VAL A 96 -11.26 5.18 -15.49
N TRP A 97 -12.32 4.88 -14.74
CA TRP A 97 -12.26 3.92 -13.63
C TRP A 97 -12.16 2.47 -14.10
N GLY A 98 -12.72 2.13 -15.26
CA GLY A 98 -12.51 0.82 -15.88
C GLY A 98 -11.04 0.58 -16.24
N GLN A 99 -10.40 1.57 -16.87
CA GLN A 99 -8.96 1.53 -17.13
C GLN A 99 -8.15 1.46 -15.82
N CYS A 100 -8.52 2.26 -14.82
CA CYS A 100 -7.82 2.23 -13.52
C CYS A 100 -7.91 0.85 -12.86
N ARG A 101 -9.09 0.22 -12.87
CA ARG A 101 -9.29 -1.11 -12.32
C ARG A 101 -8.47 -2.17 -13.06
N LEU A 102 -8.38 -2.09 -14.38
CA LEU A 102 -7.54 -3.01 -15.13
C LEU A 102 -6.06 -2.83 -14.77
N GLN A 103 -5.57 -1.60 -14.71
CA GLN A 103 -4.19 -1.32 -14.29
C GLN A 103 -3.91 -1.75 -12.84
N SER A 104 -4.87 -1.61 -11.93
CA SER A 104 -4.74 -2.02 -10.53
C SER A 104 -4.79 -3.54 -10.33
N LEU A 105 -5.35 -4.29 -11.29
CA LEU A 105 -5.33 -5.75 -11.29
C LEU A 105 -4.02 -6.29 -11.83
N VAL A 106 -3.52 -5.72 -12.93
CA VAL A 106 -2.27 -6.20 -13.53
C VAL A 106 -1.05 -5.73 -12.72
N GLU A 107 -1.13 -4.54 -12.10
CA GLU A 107 -0.09 -3.94 -11.26
C GLU A 107 1.31 -3.97 -11.92
N PRO A 108 1.54 -3.32 -13.08
CA PRO A 108 2.78 -3.49 -13.87
C PRO A 108 4.07 -3.28 -13.08
N GLY A 109 4.06 -2.38 -12.08
CA GLY A 109 5.18 -2.22 -11.14
C GLY A 109 5.57 -3.50 -10.35
N ARG A 110 4.77 -4.58 -10.35
CA ARG A 110 5.11 -5.88 -9.74
C ARG A 110 6.23 -6.58 -10.52
N LEU A 111 6.27 -6.35 -11.83
CA LEU A 111 7.22 -6.99 -12.73
C LEU A 111 8.65 -6.50 -12.50
N TRP A 112 8.81 -5.39 -11.79
CA TRP A 112 10.10 -4.79 -11.49
C TRP A 112 10.48 -4.95 -10.03
N ARG A 113 11.46 -5.83 -9.78
CA ARG A 113 12.10 -5.98 -8.46
C ARG A 113 12.84 -4.69 -8.12
N GLY A 114 12.40 -4.00 -7.06
CA GLY A 114 12.88 -2.67 -6.70
C GLY A 114 11.90 -1.55 -7.02
N SER A 115 10.68 -1.85 -7.49
CA SER A 115 9.61 -0.87 -7.50
C SER A 115 9.41 -0.31 -6.10
N ASN A 116 9.22 1.01 -6.03
CA ASN A 116 9.20 1.80 -4.79
C ASN A 116 7.97 1.55 -3.91
N ALA A 117 7.44 0.33 -3.93
CA ALA A 117 6.39 -0.12 -3.04
C ALA A 117 6.89 -0.04 -1.60
N ARG A 118 6.14 0.69 -0.77
CA ARG A 118 6.44 0.81 0.66
C ARG A 118 5.33 0.16 1.46
N THR A 119 5.76 -0.63 2.44
CA THR A 119 4.87 -1.11 3.49
C THR A 119 5.09 -0.23 4.71
N THR A 120 4.03 0.43 5.15
CA THR A 120 4.01 1.27 6.34
C THR A 120 3.12 0.61 7.38
N LEU A 121 3.60 0.59 8.61
CA LEU A 121 2.90 0.01 9.75
C LEU A 121 2.45 1.14 10.67
N PHE A 122 1.18 1.09 11.04
CA PHE A 122 0.54 2.00 11.98
C PHE A 122 -0.13 1.18 13.06
N GLU A 123 -0.02 1.64 14.30
CA GLU A 123 -0.90 1.22 15.38
C GLU A 123 -2.10 2.17 15.38
N VAL A 124 -3.31 1.63 15.44
CA VAL A 124 -4.55 2.40 15.33
C VAL A 124 -5.50 1.99 16.43
N THR A 125 -6.11 2.97 17.10
CA THR A 125 -7.11 2.72 18.14
C THR A 125 -8.46 2.42 17.50
N GLY A 126 -9.12 1.35 17.95
CA GLY A 126 -10.43 0.92 17.44
C GLY A 126 -10.48 -0.55 17.07
N SER A 127 -11.70 -1.08 16.94
CA SER A 127 -11.88 -2.45 16.46
C SER A 127 -11.51 -2.57 14.97
N PRO A 128 -11.03 -3.73 14.50
CA PRO A 128 -10.72 -3.88 13.07
C PRO A 128 -11.89 -3.56 12.16
N GLN A 129 -13.12 -3.82 12.60
CA GLN A 129 -14.33 -3.49 11.86
C GLN A 129 -14.49 -1.97 11.71
N GLU A 130 -14.44 -1.22 12.82
CA GLU A 130 -14.50 0.24 12.83
C GLU A 130 -13.42 0.86 11.95
N VAL A 131 -12.19 0.35 12.04
CA VAL A 131 -11.07 0.85 11.23
C VAL A 131 -11.32 0.61 9.75
N THR A 132 -11.74 -0.60 9.35
CA THR A 132 -12.03 -0.88 7.93
C THR A 132 -13.22 -0.06 7.41
N GLU A 133 -14.23 0.17 8.23
CA GLU A 133 -15.40 0.96 7.85
C GLU A 133 -15.04 2.45 7.67
N ALA A 134 -14.31 3.02 8.63
CA ALA A 134 -13.80 4.39 8.55
C ALA A 134 -12.94 4.61 7.29
N LEU A 135 -12.06 3.66 6.98
CA LEU A 135 -11.22 3.68 5.77
C LEU A 135 -12.05 3.54 4.48
N ALA A 136 -13.08 2.70 4.47
CA ALA A 136 -13.94 2.48 3.31
C ALA A 136 -14.77 3.73 2.94
N HIS A 137 -15.08 4.58 3.92
CA HIS A 137 -15.78 5.85 3.70
C HIS A 137 -14.87 7.01 3.25
N LEU A 138 -13.54 6.84 3.29
CA LEU A 138 -12.60 7.89 2.91
C LEU A 138 -12.76 8.45 1.50
N PRO A 139 -13.04 7.64 0.44
CA PRO A 139 -13.16 8.18 -0.90
C PRO A 139 -14.16 9.32 -1.01
N ALA A 140 -15.30 9.24 -0.31
CA ALA A 140 -16.30 10.31 -0.30
C ALA A 140 -15.80 11.60 0.38
N LYS A 141 -14.88 11.50 1.35
CA LYS A 141 -14.26 12.63 2.06
C LYS A 141 -13.05 13.21 1.32
N LEU A 142 -12.27 12.36 0.67
CA LEU A 142 -10.97 12.70 0.07
C LEU A 142 -11.04 13.05 -1.42
N ASP A 143 -12.10 12.66 -2.13
CA ASP A 143 -12.22 12.93 -3.56
C ASP A 143 -12.16 14.43 -3.84
N ARG A 144 -11.14 14.84 -4.60
CA ARG A 144 -10.86 16.21 -5.01
C ARG A 144 -10.56 17.21 -3.88
N THR A 145 -10.39 16.75 -2.64
CA THR A 145 -9.98 17.60 -1.51
C THR A 145 -8.47 17.55 -1.28
N LEU A 146 -7.87 16.37 -1.37
CA LEU A 146 -6.41 16.22 -1.24
C LEU A 146 -5.70 16.62 -2.54
N VAL A 147 -4.58 17.34 -2.41
CA VAL A 147 -3.74 17.78 -3.53
C VAL A 147 -2.45 16.97 -3.55
N ASN A 148 -2.09 16.44 -4.72
CA ASN A 148 -0.83 15.73 -4.92
C ASN A 148 0.33 16.71 -4.73
N LYS A 149 1.23 16.41 -3.78
CA LYS A 149 2.32 17.31 -3.40
C LYS A 149 3.29 17.64 -4.54
N PHE A 150 3.46 16.73 -5.51
CA PHE A 150 4.39 16.86 -6.64
C PHE A 150 3.75 17.55 -7.84
N THR A 151 2.54 17.13 -8.21
CA THR A 151 1.89 17.63 -9.43
C THR A 151 0.94 18.80 -9.19
N LYS A 152 0.66 19.12 -7.93
CA LYS A 152 -0.31 20.15 -7.49
C LYS A 152 -1.74 19.92 -7.99
N ASN A 153 -2.03 18.75 -8.56
CA ASN A 153 -3.37 18.38 -9.00
C ASN A 153 -4.19 17.80 -7.86
N LYS A 154 -5.49 18.06 -7.89
CA LYS A 154 -6.47 17.40 -7.02
C LYS A 154 -6.47 15.90 -7.29
N MET A 155 -6.46 15.13 -6.22
CA MET A 155 -6.47 13.67 -6.25
C MET A 155 -7.91 13.18 -6.24
N ARG A 156 -8.20 12.17 -7.06
CA ARG A 156 -9.48 11.46 -7.06
C ARG A 156 -9.34 10.15 -6.33
N TRP A 157 -10.32 9.81 -5.49
CA TRP A 157 -10.28 8.63 -4.66
C TRP A 157 -11.47 7.73 -4.97
N LYS A 158 -11.24 6.42 -5.03
CA LYS A 158 -12.30 5.44 -5.22
C LYS A 158 -12.06 4.19 -4.40
N LEU A 159 -13.12 3.66 -3.81
CA LEU A 159 -13.10 2.36 -3.16
C LEU A 159 -13.00 1.27 -4.24
N GLU A 160 -11.97 0.43 -4.17
CA GLU A 160 -11.83 -0.73 -5.05
C GLU A 160 -12.44 -1.98 -4.41
N SER A 161 -12.09 -2.24 -3.14
CA SER A 161 -12.62 -3.37 -2.39
C SER A 161 -12.62 -3.11 -0.89
N HIS A 162 -13.54 -3.75 -0.19
CA HIS A 162 -13.69 -3.70 1.25
C HIS A 162 -14.03 -5.09 1.78
N SER A 163 -13.22 -5.56 2.73
CA SER A 163 -13.46 -6.76 3.53
C SER A 163 -13.43 -6.37 5.00
N GLY A 164 -14.61 -6.27 5.61
CA GLY A 164 -14.78 -5.82 7.00
C GLY A 164 -13.88 -6.58 7.97
N GLY A 165 -13.18 -5.84 8.83
CA GLY A 165 -12.25 -6.37 9.82
C GLY A 165 -10.95 -6.94 9.27
N LYS A 166 -10.72 -6.88 7.95
CA LYS A 166 -9.56 -7.51 7.29
C LYS A 166 -8.79 -6.56 6.38
N ALA A 167 -9.45 -5.97 5.38
CA ALA A 167 -8.74 -5.17 4.39
C ALA A 167 -9.62 -4.14 3.68
N VAL A 168 -9.01 -3.03 3.29
CA VAL A 168 -9.60 -1.99 2.43
C VAL A 168 -8.60 -1.62 1.35
N THR A 169 -9.03 -1.62 0.09
CA THR A 169 -8.21 -1.16 -1.03
C THR A 169 -8.83 0.05 -1.69
N LEU A 170 -8.03 1.11 -1.82
CA LEU A 170 -8.41 2.37 -2.44
C LEU A 170 -7.54 2.60 -3.69
N LEU A 171 -8.19 3.11 -4.73
CA LEU A 171 -7.52 3.68 -5.91
C LEU A 171 -7.42 5.18 -5.76
N VAL A 172 -6.26 5.70 -6.11
CA VAL A 172 -5.92 7.11 -6.01
C VAL A 172 -5.44 7.57 -7.37
N LEU A 173 -6.27 8.37 -8.03
CA LEU A 173 -6.03 8.85 -9.38
C LEU A 173 -5.62 10.31 -9.35
N THR A 174 -4.56 10.64 -10.06
CA THR A 174 -4.23 12.00 -10.50
C THR A 174 -4.23 12.03 -12.03
N PRO A 175 -4.28 13.21 -12.67
CA PRO A 175 -4.34 13.31 -14.14
C PRO A 175 -3.27 12.51 -14.89
N LYS A 176 -2.15 12.19 -14.24
CA LYS A 176 -1.00 11.50 -14.85
C LYS A 176 -0.66 10.16 -14.18
N TRP A 177 -1.31 9.82 -13.08
CA TRP A 177 -0.81 8.76 -12.20
C TRP A 177 -1.94 8.01 -11.53
N LEU A 178 -1.81 6.69 -11.47
CA LEU A 178 -2.67 5.83 -10.67
C LEU A 178 -1.82 5.18 -9.58
N ASP A 179 -2.25 5.37 -8.33
CA ASP A 179 -1.73 4.68 -7.18
C ASP A 179 -2.81 3.77 -6.59
N LYS A 180 -2.35 2.68 -5.99
CA LYS A 180 -3.18 1.73 -5.24
C LYS A 180 -2.65 1.65 -3.82
N VAL A 181 -3.53 1.81 -2.85
CA VAL A 181 -3.20 1.61 -1.44
C VAL A 181 -4.12 0.54 -0.86
N THR A 182 -3.51 -0.45 -0.21
CA THR A 182 -4.22 -1.51 0.49
C THR A 182 -3.89 -1.45 1.97
N PHE A 183 -4.91 -1.23 2.79
CA PHE A 183 -4.82 -1.32 4.24
C PHE A 183 -5.23 -2.72 4.65
N THR A 184 -4.33 -3.45 5.29
CA THR A 184 -4.63 -4.73 5.92
C THR A 184 -4.63 -4.53 7.42
N VAL A 185 -5.70 -4.95 8.08
CA VAL A 185 -5.92 -4.74 9.51
C VAL A 185 -5.76 -6.08 10.21
N ALA A 186 -4.88 -6.14 11.18
CA ALA A 186 -4.70 -7.28 12.06
C ALA A 186 -5.04 -6.88 13.49
N HIS A 187 -5.63 -7.80 14.25
CA HIS A 187 -5.80 -7.59 15.69
C HIS A 187 -4.43 -7.41 16.34
N GLY A 188 -4.24 -6.29 17.04
CA GLY A 188 -3.13 -6.13 17.97
C GLY A 188 -3.41 -6.99 19.19
N GLY A 189 -2.38 -7.62 19.76
CA GLY A 189 -2.53 -8.55 20.88
C GLY A 189 -2.98 -7.94 22.21
N SER A 190 -3.26 -6.63 22.29
CA SER A 190 -3.54 -5.91 23.53
C SER A 190 -4.43 -4.66 23.34
N ASP A 191 -5.29 -4.42 24.33
CA ASP A 191 -5.96 -3.14 24.67
C ASP A 191 -6.65 -2.35 23.55
N GLY A 192 -7.60 -2.98 22.83
CA GLY A 192 -8.50 -2.24 21.93
C GLY A 192 -7.79 -1.53 20.76
N ARG A 193 -6.54 -1.91 20.48
CA ARG A 193 -5.73 -1.40 19.38
C ARG A 193 -5.54 -2.46 18.31
N CYS A 194 -5.42 -2.02 17.08
CA CYS A 194 -5.12 -2.87 15.94
C CYS A 194 -3.89 -2.38 15.18
N VAL A 195 -3.25 -3.30 14.46
CA VAL A 195 -2.13 -2.97 13.60
C VAL A 195 -2.65 -2.86 12.17
N VAL A 196 -2.51 -1.67 11.61
CA VAL A 196 -2.82 -1.37 10.21
C VAL A 196 -1.54 -1.38 9.41
N ARG A 197 -1.44 -2.34 8.50
CA ARG A 197 -0.39 -2.40 7.49
C ARG A 197 -0.92 -1.78 6.21
N ALA A 198 -0.41 -0.61 5.86
CA ALA A 198 -0.69 0.03 4.59
C ALA A 198 0.41 -0.35 3.58
N PHE A 199 -0.04 -0.89 2.45
CA PHE A 199 0.81 -1.16 1.30
C PHE A 199 0.37 -0.24 0.17
N ALA A 200 1.16 0.79 -0.08
CA ALA A 200 0.94 1.74 -1.16
C ALA A 200 1.97 1.55 -2.26
N ARG A 201 1.49 1.68 -3.49
CA ARG A 201 2.29 1.52 -4.69
C ARG A 201 1.71 2.34 -5.83
N SER A 202 2.61 2.84 -6.68
CA SER A 202 2.22 3.24 -8.02
C SER A 202 1.86 2.03 -8.86
N THR A 203 0.73 2.10 -9.56
CA THR A 203 0.39 1.13 -10.60
C THR A 203 0.91 1.57 -11.97
N GLY A 204 1.38 2.81 -12.13
CA GLY A 204 2.02 3.30 -13.35
C GLY A 204 1.68 4.76 -13.68
N PHE A 205 2.55 5.40 -14.48
CA PHE A 205 2.27 6.66 -15.17
C PHE A 205 1.52 6.32 -16.44
N LEU A 206 0.22 6.58 -16.49
CA LEU A 206 -0.54 6.36 -17.70
C LEU A 206 -1.53 7.52 -17.84
N PRO A 207 -1.51 8.24 -18.97
CA PRO A 207 -2.45 9.32 -19.20
C PRO A 207 -3.83 8.72 -19.42
N VAL A 208 -4.57 8.42 -18.35
CA VAL A 208 -5.92 7.82 -18.42
C VAL A 208 -6.89 8.68 -19.27
N VAL A 209 -6.57 9.98 -19.39
CA VAL A 209 -7.36 11.02 -20.04
C VAL A 209 -7.00 11.24 -21.53
N TRP A 210 -5.92 10.65 -22.05
CA TRP A 210 -5.50 10.93 -23.43
C TRP A 210 -6.22 10.04 -24.46
N PRO A 211 -6.60 10.58 -25.63
CA PRO A 211 -6.96 9.75 -26.78
C PRO A 211 -5.84 8.75 -27.05
N LEU A 212 -6.19 7.48 -27.29
CA LEU A 212 -5.23 6.38 -27.46
C LEU A 212 -4.37 6.07 -26.21
N SER A 213 -4.77 6.54 -25.02
CA SER A 213 -4.12 6.16 -23.76
C SER A 213 -3.98 4.66 -23.61
N TRP A 214 -4.96 3.88 -24.06
CA TRP A 214 -4.93 2.43 -24.03
C TRP A 214 -3.75 1.83 -24.83
N LEU A 215 -3.37 2.40 -25.98
CA LEU A 215 -2.19 1.96 -26.74
C LEU A 215 -0.92 2.29 -25.99
N LEU A 216 -0.80 3.53 -25.50
CA LEU A 216 0.34 3.95 -24.69
C LEU A 216 0.45 3.09 -23.42
N ASN A 217 -0.67 2.74 -22.81
CA ASN A 217 -0.75 1.85 -21.66
C ASN A 217 -0.16 0.48 -21.96
N ILE A 218 -0.45 -0.09 -23.13
CA ILE A 218 0.08 -1.39 -23.55
C ILE A 218 1.58 -1.31 -23.83
N CYS A 219 2.03 -0.28 -24.53
CA CYS A 219 3.45 -0.10 -24.86
C CYS A 219 4.30 0.19 -23.62
N LEU A 220 3.80 1.07 -22.73
CA LEU A 220 4.50 1.52 -21.53
C LEU A 220 4.24 0.64 -20.31
N PHE A 221 3.39 -0.37 -20.44
CA PHE A 221 3.12 -1.38 -19.41
C PHE A 221 4.42 -1.99 -18.83
N TRP A 222 5.45 -2.11 -19.67
CA TRP A 222 6.73 -2.72 -19.32
C TRP A 222 7.71 -1.75 -18.67
N VAL A 223 7.42 -0.45 -18.64
CA VAL A 223 8.32 0.55 -18.08
C VAL A 223 7.97 0.77 -16.60
N PRO A 224 8.91 0.56 -15.67
CA PRO A 224 8.66 0.76 -14.25
C PRO A 224 8.58 2.25 -13.97
N PHE A 225 7.38 2.73 -13.66
CA PHE A 225 7.21 4.10 -13.23
C PHE A 225 7.56 4.21 -11.75
N THR A 226 8.60 4.97 -11.46
CA THR A 226 9.12 5.16 -10.12
C THR A 226 8.29 6.23 -9.42
N ASP A 227 7.46 5.81 -8.46
CA ASP A 227 7.02 6.71 -7.38
C ASP A 227 8.28 7.31 -6.76
N ALA A 228 8.40 8.64 -6.67
CA ALA A 228 9.57 9.40 -6.19
C ALA A 228 10.18 8.81 -4.90
N LEU A 229 10.97 7.74 -5.04
CA LEU A 229 11.51 6.90 -3.97
C LEU A 229 10.48 6.44 -2.90
N GLY A 230 9.21 6.31 -3.25
CA GLY A 230 8.14 5.87 -2.33
C GLY A 230 7.57 6.99 -1.44
N GLU A 231 7.89 8.25 -1.74
CA GLU A 231 7.34 9.40 -1.03
C GLU A 231 5.84 9.59 -1.27
N MET A 232 5.32 9.27 -2.46
CA MET A 232 3.89 9.37 -2.73
C MET A 232 3.14 8.27 -1.98
N SER A 233 3.68 7.06 -1.96
CA SER A 233 3.14 5.93 -1.20
C SER A 233 3.01 6.25 0.30
N TRP A 234 4.03 6.88 0.88
CA TRP A 234 3.97 7.39 2.26
C TRP A 234 2.89 8.46 2.43
N PHE A 235 2.90 9.48 1.57
CA PHE A 235 1.95 10.59 1.61
C PHE A 235 0.50 10.09 1.54
N ILE A 236 0.17 9.20 0.60
CA ILE A 236 -1.17 8.62 0.43
C ILE A 236 -1.61 7.89 1.70
N SER A 237 -0.76 7.01 2.23
CA SER A 237 -1.12 6.18 3.40
C SER A 237 -1.34 7.05 4.64
N ASN A 238 -0.48 8.04 4.84
CA ASN A 238 -0.53 8.94 5.99
C ASN A 238 -1.73 9.90 5.92
N GLU A 239 -2.00 10.49 4.77
CA GLU A 239 -3.15 11.40 4.60
C GLU A 239 -4.49 10.65 4.67
N ALA A 240 -4.55 9.40 4.18
CA ALA A 240 -5.72 8.55 4.36
C ALA A 240 -6.02 8.29 5.84
N LEU A 241 -5.01 7.93 6.64
CA LEU A 241 -5.19 7.69 8.08
C LEU A 241 -5.55 8.97 8.84
N LYS A 242 -4.91 10.10 8.56
CA LYS A 242 -5.31 11.40 9.15
C LYS A 242 -6.76 11.75 8.84
N ALA A 243 -7.17 11.59 7.59
CA ALA A 243 -8.54 11.89 7.17
C ALA A 243 -9.60 10.93 7.74
N SER A 244 -9.17 9.73 8.19
CA SER A 244 -10.05 8.77 8.85
C SER A 244 -10.43 9.19 10.26
N GLN A 245 -9.72 10.19 10.83
CA GLN A 245 -9.88 10.64 12.23
C GLN A 245 -9.64 9.53 13.26
N LEU A 246 -9.02 8.42 12.85
CA LEU A 246 -8.56 7.38 13.75
C LEU A 246 -7.27 7.85 14.43
N ASP A 247 -7.22 7.70 15.75
CA ASP A 247 -5.99 7.93 16.49
C ASP A 247 -4.97 6.86 16.12
N HIS A 248 -3.83 7.29 15.59
CA HIS A 248 -2.83 6.39 15.03
C HIS A 248 -1.40 6.84 15.36
N THR A 249 -0.56 5.86 15.64
CA THR A 249 0.87 6.04 15.86
C THR A 249 1.64 5.31 14.76
N PHE A 250 2.60 6.00 14.14
CA PHE A 250 3.49 5.37 13.17
C PHE A 250 4.48 4.44 13.88
N LEU A 251 4.56 3.18 13.44
CA LEU A 251 5.48 2.20 14.01
C LEU A 251 6.76 2.09 13.20
N GLU A 252 6.63 1.72 11.92
CA GLU A 252 7.79 1.43 11.06
C GLU A 252 7.44 1.55 9.58
N THR A 253 8.43 1.94 8.77
CA THR A 253 8.38 1.79 7.31
C THR A 253 9.40 0.74 6.91
N ASN A 254 8.94 -0.42 6.45
CA ASN A 254 9.82 -1.40 5.84
C ASN A 254 10.26 -0.86 4.47
N ARG A 255 11.47 -0.27 4.42
CA ARG A 255 12.13 -0.05 3.14
C ARG A 255 12.67 -1.39 2.67
N PRO A 256 12.51 -1.78 1.39
CA PRO A 256 13.21 -2.94 0.87
C PRO A 256 14.70 -2.74 1.16
N ARG A 257 15.28 -3.62 1.97
CA ARG A 257 16.70 -3.57 2.32
C ARG A 257 17.46 -3.48 1.00
N LYS A 258 18.24 -2.42 0.79
CA LYS A 258 19.24 -2.42 -0.27
C LYS A 258 20.14 -3.60 0.03
N ASN A 259 20.04 -4.66 -0.77
CA ASN A 259 20.98 -5.77 -0.73
C ASN A 259 22.37 -5.17 -0.99
N GLY A 260 23.16 -4.90 0.07
CA GLY A 260 24.53 -4.40 -0.12
C GLY A 260 25.13 -3.44 0.90
N SER A 261 24.49 -3.12 2.04
CA SER A 261 25.25 -2.48 3.12
C SER A 261 24.75 -2.90 4.50
N SER A 262 25.47 -3.85 5.11
CA SER A 262 25.50 -4.04 6.54
C SER A 262 26.13 -2.81 7.19
N SER A 263 25.36 -1.74 7.38
CA SER A 263 25.73 -0.67 8.31
C SER A 263 25.16 -1.03 9.68
N THR A 264 26.01 -1.60 10.52
CA THR A 264 25.79 -1.73 11.95
C THR A 264 25.73 -0.32 12.53
N THR A 265 24.52 0.25 12.66
CA THR A 265 24.34 1.50 13.39
C THR A 265 24.27 1.16 14.87
N HIS A 266 25.38 1.37 15.58
CA HIS A 266 25.38 1.47 17.03
C HIS A 266 24.48 2.63 17.44
N GLN A 267 23.36 2.35 18.09
CA GLN A 267 22.68 3.32 18.94
C GLN A 267 23.53 3.51 20.19
N SER A 268 24.21 4.66 20.30
CA SER A 268 24.71 5.15 21.58
C SER A 268 23.62 6.01 22.20
N ASN A 269 23.10 5.56 23.34
CA ASN A 269 22.26 6.36 24.24
C ASN A 269 23.09 7.53 24.78
N LEU A 270 22.56 8.74 24.65
CA LEU A 270 22.73 9.86 25.58
C LEU A 270 21.40 10.62 25.63
#